data_AF-A0A6M1ZW84-F1
#
_entry.id   AF-A0A6M1ZW84-F1
#
_cell.length_a   1.000
_cell.length_b   1.000
_cell.length_c   1.000
_cell.angle_alpha   90.00
_cell.angle_beta   90.00
_cell.angle_gamma   90.00
#
_symmetry.space_group_name_H-M   'P 1'
#
loop_
_entity.id
_entity.type
_entity.pdbx_description
1 polymer ?
#
loop_
_entity_poly.entity_id
_entity_poly.type
_entity_poly.pdbx_seq_one_letter_code
_entity_poly.pdbx_strand_id
1 'polypeptide(L)'
;MGTWRELIEAEMERRGECWEDVVAFSPEEINWDKEFDPGFGTSEGEPFTLWTTQRVYFPSVYDGAEEAESVPRNPRDEVTHHIGGQ
;
A
#
# COMPACT_ATOMS: atom_id res chain seq x y z
N MET A 1 -9.78 -3.39 13.20
CA MET A 1 -9.44 -2.00 12.83
C MET A 1 -7.95 -1.95 12.57
N GLY A 2 -7.57 -1.21 11.53
CA GLY A 2 -6.19 -0.91 11.17
C GLY A 2 -6.12 0.43 10.45
N THR A 3 -4.92 0.84 10.05
CA THR A 3 -4.65 2.10 9.36
C THR A 3 -3.82 1.84 8.10
N TRP A 4 -3.83 2.80 7.17
CA TRP A 4 -2.95 2.69 6.00
C TRP A 4 -1.48 2.71 6.41
N ARG A 5 -1.13 3.42 7.49
CA ARG A 5 0.23 3.42 8.01
C ARG A 5 0.73 2.00 8.30
N GLU A 6 -0.04 1.24 9.07
CA GLU A 6 0.33 -0.13 9.48
C GLU A 6 0.41 -1.09 8.28
N LEU A 7 -0.54 -0.99 7.34
CA LEU A 7 -0.55 -1.86 6.16
C LEU A 7 0.61 -1.54 5.21
N ILE A 8 0.94 -0.26 5.01
CA ILE A 8 2.08 0.17 4.20
C ILE A 8 3.40 -0.23 4.88
N GLU A 9 3.53 -0.08 6.20
CA GLU A 9 4.70 -0.52 6.96
C GLU A 9 4.94 -2.02 6.79
N ALA A 10 3.88 -2.84 6.87
CA ALA A 10 3.99 -4.28 6.66
C ALA A 10 4.51 -4.63 5.25
N GLU A 11 4.11 -3.91 4.21
CA GLU A 11 4.66 -4.12 2.86
C GLU A 11 6.09 -3.55 2.72
N MET A 12 6.37 -2.38 3.31
CA MET A 12 7.72 -1.79 3.34
C MET A 12 8.74 -2.73 3.99
N GLU A 13 8.39 -3.37 5.11
CA GLU A 13 9.25 -4.36 5.79
C GLU A 13 9.60 -5.54 4.88
N ARG A 14 8.63 -6.05 4.10
CA ARG A 14 8.87 -7.14 3.12
C ARG A 14 9.81 -6.71 1.99
N ARG A 15 9.85 -5.42 1.67
CA ARG A 15 10.70 -4.84 0.61
C ARG A 15 12.01 -4.25 1.11
N GLY A 16 12.19 -4.15 2.43
CA GLY A 16 13.36 -3.50 3.04
C GLY A 16 13.38 -1.98 2.85
N GLU A 17 12.20 -1.34 2.83
CA GLU A 17 12.04 0.12 2.82
C GLU A 17 11.42 0.61 4.15
N CYS A 18 11.39 1.92 4.36
CA CYS A 18 10.68 2.54 5.47
C CYS A 18 10.11 3.92 5.09
N TRP A 19 9.42 4.59 6.03
CA TRP A 19 8.82 5.91 5.78
C TRP A 19 9.84 7.00 5.43
N GLU A 20 11.11 6.85 5.82
CA GLU A 20 12.17 7.79 5.45
C GLU A 20 12.51 7.74 3.95
N ASP A 21 12.16 6.64 3.26
CA ASP A 21 12.35 6.49 1.82
C ASP A 21 11.26 7.16 0.98
N VAL A 22 10.18 7.63 1.61
CA VAL A 22 9.03 8.26 0.93
C VAL A 22 9.45 9.59 0.32
N VAL A 23 9.15 9.76 -0.96
CA VAL A 23 9.49 11.00 -1.71
C VAL A 23 8.29 11.74 -2.25
N ALA A 24 7.14 11.07 -2.41
CA ALA A 24 5.89 11.69 -2.82
C ALA A 24 4.71 10.77 -2.46
N PHE A 25 3.52 11.34 -2.36
CA PHE A 25 2.29 10.58 -2.26
C PHE A 25 1.12 11.40 -2.81
N SER A 26 0.01 10.72 -3.10
CA SER A 26 -1.24 11.31 -3.55
C SER A 26 -2.41 10.55 -2.93
N PRO A 27 -3.43 11.25 -2.38
CA PRO A 27 -3.58 12.71 -2.31
C PRO A 27 -2.70 13.37 -1.22
N GLU A 28 -2.43 14.68 -1.35
CA GLU A 28 -1.57 15.44 -0.41
C GLU A 28 -2.13 15.52 1.02
N GLU A 29 -3.45 15.44 1.17
CA GLU A 29 -4.16 15.58 2.46
C GLU A 29 -4.54 14.23 3.09
N ILE A 30 -3.97 13.12 2.62
CA ILE A 30 -4.29 11.80 3.16
C ILE A 30 -3.90 11.67 4.64
N ASN A 31 -4.79 11.09 5.44
CA ASN A 31 -4.51 10.74 6.83
C ASN A 31 -4.14 9.25 6.93
N TRP A 32 -2.85 8.97 6.94
CA TRP A 32 -2.31 7.60 7.03
C TRP A 32 -2.72 6.86 8.31
N ASP A 33 -3.03 7.60 9.37
CA ASP A 33 -3.38 7.11 10.70
C ASP A 33 -4.89 7.04 10.94
N LYS A 34 -5.70 7.28 9.89
CA LYS A 34 -7.16 7.14 9.95
C LYS A 34 -7.51 5.65 10.10
N GLU A 35 -8.18 5.31 11.19
CA GLU A 35 -8.69 3.96 11.42
C GLU A 35 -9.82 3.62 10.45
N PHE A 36 -9.79 2.39 9.93
CA PHE A 36 -10.88 1.76 9.17
C PHE A 36 -10.89 0.24 9.43
N ASP A 37 -11.89 -0.48 8.94
CA ASP A 37 -11.87 -1.94 8.94
C ASP A 37 -11.24 -2.48 7.64
N PRO A 38 -9.99 -2.97 7.65
CA PRO A 38 -9.38 -3.60 6.47
C PRO A 38 -9.83 -5.06 6.29
N GLY A 39 -10.79 -5.53 7.09
CA GLY A 39 -11.35 -6.87 7.02
C GLY A 39 -12.30 -7.07 5.83
N PHE A 40 -12.95 -8.24 5.80
CA PHE A 40 -13.82 -8.63 4.70
C PHE A 40 -15.11 -7.81 4.63
N GLY A 41 -15.68 -7.73 3.42
CA GLY A 41 -17.05 -7.27 3.18
C GLY A 41 -17.16 -5.98 2.36
N THR A 42 -16.31 -4.98 2.60
CA THR A 42 -16.23 -3.76 1.79
C THR A 42 -14.92 -3.03 2.01
N SER A 43 -14.45 -2.30 1.00
CA SER A 43 -13.36 -1.34 1.18
C SER A 43 -13.84 -0.12 1.95
N GLU A 44 -13.06 0.31 2.93
CA GLU A 44 -13.27 1.51 3.76
C GLU A 44 -12.07 2.47 3.71
N GLY A 45 -10.88 1.96 3.36
CA GLY A 45 -9.65 2.72 3.23
C GLY A 45 -9.70 3.76 2.12
N GLU A 46 -9.07 4.91 2.37
CA GLU A 46 -8.97 5.97 1.36
C GLU A 46 -8.03 5.55 0.23
N PRO A 47 -8.34 5.84 -1.04
CA PRO A 47 -7.44 5.53 -2.15
C PRO A 47 -6.14 6.32 -2.02
N PHE A 48 -5.01 5.69 -2.33
CA PHE A 48 -3.71 6.36 -2.30
C PHE A 48 -2.76 5.85 -3.39
N THR A 49 -1.71 6.64 -3.63
CA THR A 49 -0.48 6.17 -4.27
C THR A 49 0.69 6.80 -3.54
N LEU A 50 1.67 6.00 -3.14
CA LEU A 50 2.84 6.45 -2.40
C LEU A 50 4.11 6.02 -3.15
N TRP A 51 5.03 6.94 -3.35
CA TRP A 51 6.30 6.70 -4.02
C TRP A 51 7.43 6.79 -3.02
N THR A 52 8.27 5.76 -3.02
CA THR A 52 9.60 5.82 -2.41
C THR A 52 10.66 6.08 -3.48
N THR A 53 11.93 6.04 -3.09
CA THR A 53 13.03 6.07 -4.06
C THR A 53 13.04 4.83 -4.96
N GLN A 54 12.59 3.66 -4.48
CA GLN A 54 12.66 2.39 -5.23
C GLN A 54 11.30 1.86 -5.73
N ARG A 55 10.19 2.18 -5.07
CA ARG A 55 8.89 1.50 -5.28
C ARG A 55 7.71 2.47 -5.29
N VAL A 56 6.57 1.95 -5.74
CA VAL A 56 5.25 2.58 -5.71
C VAL A 56 4.31 1.67 -4.94
N TYR A 57 3.69 2.20 -3.91
CA TYR A 57 2.73 1.53 -3.04
C TYR A 57 1.31 2.00 -3.39
N PHE A 58 0.36 1.09 -3.34
CA PHE A 58 -1.04 1.33 -3.69
C PHE A 58 -1.96 0.34 -2.95
N PRO A 59 -3.24 0.69 -2.75
CA PRO A 59 -4.19 -0.21 -2.12
C PRO A 59 -4.53 -1.39 -3.04
N SER A 60 -4.69 -2.56 -2.45
CA SER A 60 -5.23 -3.76 -3.08
C SER A 60 -6.39 -4.28 -2.26
N VAL A 61 -7.32 -5.00 -2.90
CA VAL A 61 -8.50 -5.55 -2.23
C VAL A 61 -8.76 -6.98 -2.68
N TYR A 62 -9.10 -7.85 -1.74
CA TYR A 62 -9.59 -9.21 -2.00
C TYR A 62 -10.74 -9.56 -1.06
N ASP A 63 -11.92 -9.85 -1.62
CA ASP A 63 -13.17 -10.11 -0.86
C ASP A 63 -13.51 -8.99 0.16
N GLY A 64 -13.20 -7.75 -0.22
CA GLY A 64 -13.37 -6.57 0.62
C GLY A 64 -12.21 -6.31 1.59
N ALA A 65 -11.37 -7.31 1.88
CA ALA A 65 -10.20 -7.13 2.73
C ALA A 65 -9.12 -6.30 2.02
N GLU A 66 -8.61 -5.28 2.70
CA GLU A 66 -7.70 -4.28 2.14
C GLU A 66 -6.26 -4.49 2.62
N GLU A 67 -5.33 -4.45 1.67
CA GLU A 67 -3.89 -4.55 1.91
C GLU A 67 -3.13 -3.49 1.10
N ALA A 68 -1.92 -3.13 1.53
CA ALA A 68 -1.01 -2.34 0.72
C ALA A 68 -0.12 -3.25 -0.12
N GLU A 69 -0.08 -3.00 -1.42
CA GLU A 69 0.75 -3.71 -2.38
C GLU A 69 1.71 -2.74 -3.06
N SER A 70 2.74 -3.28 -3.70
CA SER A 70 3.78 -2.42 -4.25
C SER A 70 4.51 -2.98 -5.47
N VAL A 71 4.90 -2.09 -6.39
CA VAL A 71 5.72 -2.42 -7.56
C VAL A 71 6.99 -1.57 -7.64
N PRO A 72 8.05 -2.03 -8.35
CA PRO A 72 9.20 -1.19 -8.63
C PRO A 72 8.81 0.11 -9.31
N ARG A 73 9.39 1.23 -8.85
CA ARG A 73 9.18 2.54 -9.44
C ARG A 73 9.81 2.67 -10.82
N ASN A 74 10.97 2.07 -10.99
CA ASN A 74 11.73 2.08 -12.24
C ASN A 74 11.81 0.65 -12.80
N PRO A 75 11.91 0.48 -14.14
CA PRO A 75 12.08 -0.84 -14.75
C PRO A 75 13.28 -1.59 -14.16
N ARG A 76 13.03 -2.82 -13.69
CA ARG A 76 14.05 -3.73 -13.15
C ARG A 76 13.62 -5.18 -13.37
N ASP A 77 14.54 -6.11 -13.13
CA ASP A 77 14.31 -7.55 -13.26
C ASP A 77 13.56 -8.09 -12.02
N GLU A 78 12.32 -7.65 -11.85
CA GLU A 78 11.40 -8.14 -10.82
C GLU A 78 10.06 -8.48 -11.48
N VAL A 79 9.65 -9.74 -11.37
CA VAL A 79 8.40 -10.23 -11.96
C VAL A 79 7.26 -9.98 -10.97
N THR A 80 6.25 -9.23 -11.41
CA THR A 80 5.02 -9.02 -10.64
C THR A 80 4.07 -10.19 -10.84
N HIS A 81 3.44 -10.66 -9.76
CA HIS A 81 2.40 -11.69 -9.81
C HIS A 81 1.01 -11.05 -9.74
N HIS A 82 -0.04 -11.82 -10.05
CA HIS A 82 -1.42 -11.35 -9.88
C HIS A 82 -1.68 -11.03 -8.41
N ILE A 83 -2.30 -9.89 -8.18
CA ILE A 83 -2.73 -9.41 -6.86
C ILE A 83 -4.19 -9.78 -6.66
N GLY A 84 -4.54 -10.28 -5.48
CA GLY A 84 -5.85 -10.85 -5.17
C GLY A 84 -5.98 -12.32 -5.61
N GLY A 85 -7.20 -12.84 -5.49
CA GLY A 85 -7.57 -14.21 -5.84
C GLY A 85 -8.83 -14.28 -6.70
N GLN A 86 -9.16 -15.48 -7.16
CA GLN A 86 -10.42 -15.84 -7.83
C GLN A 86 -11.27 -16.73 -6.93
#